data_AF-A0A5A9YS88-F1
#
_entry.id   AF-A0A5A9YS88-F1
#
_cell.length_a   1.000
_cell.length_b   1.000
_cell.length_c   1.000
_cell.angle_alpha   90.00
_cell.angle_beta   90.00
_cell.angle_gamma   90.00
#
_symmetry.space_group_name_H-M   'P 1'
#
loop_
_entity.id
_entity.type
_entity.pdbx_description
1 polymer ?
#
loop_
_entity_poly.entity_id
_entity_poly.type
_entity_poly.pdbx_seq_one_letter_code
_entity_poly.pdbx_strand_id
1 'polypeptide(L)'
;ELKLDQVALLVGMVKGPSYFNPRRYPDRALARRNLVLDVLAEQGVATQQEVDAAKQRPLGVTRQGSMADSSYPAFLDLVKRQLRQDYRDEDLTEEGLRIFTSFDPILQEKAETSVNETLKRLSGR
;
A
#
# COMPACT_ATOMS: atom_id res chain seq x y z
N GLU A 1 -15.34 1.97 1.54
CA GLU A 1 -15.62 3.40 1.78
C GLU A 1 -14.70 3.93 2.87
N LEU A 2 -14.32 5.22 2.84
CA LEU A 2 -13.38 5.83 3.80
C LEU A 2 -14.14 6.56 4.93
N LYS A 3 -13.65 6.46 6.17
CA LYS A 3 -14.20 7.17 7.33
C LYS A 3 -13.63 8.59 7.44
N LEU A 4 -14.30 9.47 8.18
CA LEU A 4 -13.91 10.87 8.40
C LEU A 4 -12.45 11.04 8.83
N ASP A 5 -11.98 10.25 9.79
CA ASP A 5 -10.59 10.25 10.28
C ASP A 5 -9.57 9.84 9.21
N GLN A 6 -9.95 8.94 8.30
CA GLN A 6 -9.12 8.49 7.19
C GLN A 6 -9.06 9.53 6.08
N VAL A 7 -10.19 10.18 5.77
CA VAL A 7 -10.25 11.30 4.82
C VAL A 7 -9.38 12.47 5.32
N ALA A 8 -9.53 12.84 6.60
CA ALA A 8 -8.72 13.91 7.21
C ALA A 8 -7.22 13.60 7.17
N LEU A 9 -6.83 12.34 7.36
CA LEU A 9 -5.43 11.92 7.25
C LEU A 9 -4.90 12.08 5.82
N LEU A 10 -5.65 11.65 4.81
CA LEU A 10 -5.30 11.80 3.39
C LEU A 10 -5.16 13.27 3.01
N VAL A 11 -6.13 14.11 3.37
CA VAL A 11 -6.10 15.56 3.14
C VAL A 11 -4.90 16.20 3.84
N GLY A 12 -4.63 15.81 5.09
CA GLY A 12 -3.48 16.29 5.86
C GLY A 12 -2.14 16.01 5.20
N MET A 13 -2.00 14.87 4.52
CA MET A 13 -0.79 14.47 3.81
C MET A 13 -0.55 15.26 2.51
N VAL A 14 -1.56 15.90 1.91
CA VAL A 14 -1.40 16.69 0.67
C VAL A 14 -0.34 17.78 0.83
N LYS A 15 -0.25 18.40 2.01
CA LYS A 15 0.77 19.43 2.31
C LYS A 15 2.20 18.89 2.30
N GLY A 16 2.39 17.59 2.52
CA GLY A 16 3.71 17.00 2.67
C GLY A 16 3.62 15.50 2.89
N PRO A 17 3.48 14.69 1.82
CA PRO A 17 3.20 13.26 1.94
C PRO A 17 4.35 12.49 2.60
N SER A 18 5.59 12.94 2.42
CA SER A 18 6.76 12.38 3.11
C SER A 18 6.85 12.82 4.57
N TYR A 19 6.52 14.08 4.86
CA TYR A 19 6.68 14.66 6.19
C TYR A 19 5.57 14.21 7.16
N PHE A 20 4.33 14.09 6.67
CA PHE A 20 3.17 13.61 7.39
C PHE A 20 2.88 12.13 7.12
N ASN A 21 3.89 11.37 6.69
CA ASN A 21 3.74 9.94 6.41
C ASN A 21 3.38 9.19 7.71
N PRO A 22 2.19 8.59 7.84
CA PRO A 22 1.74 7.95 9.07
C PRO A 22 2.50 6.65 9.41
N ARG A 23 3.21 6.05 8.44
CA ARG A 23 4.06 4.88 8.69
C ARG A 23 5.44 5.26 9.23
N ARG A 24 5.98 6.39 8.79
CA ARG A 24 7.32 6.88 9.21
C ARG A 24 7.25 7.80 10.42
N TYR A 25 6.24 8.67 10.49
CA TYR A 25 6.09 9.72 11.49
C TYR A 25 4.65 9.79 12.02
N PRO A 26 4.21 8.77 12.79
CA PRO A 26 2.82 8.65 13.25
C PRO A 26 2.37 9.87 14.07
N ASP A 27 3.20 10.42 14.96
CA ASP A 27 2.82 11.55 15.80
C ASP A 27 2.55 12.83 14.98
N ARG A 28 3.38 13.08 13.96
CA ARG A 28 3.18 14.23 13.04
C ARG A 28 1.91 14.05 12.21
N ALA A 29 1.68 12.83 11.73
CA ALA A 29 0.49 12.50 10.96
C ALA A 29 -0.79 12.64 11.80
N LEU A 30 -0.75 12.18 13.06
CA LEU A 30 -1.86 12.28 14.01
C LEU A 30 -2.20 13.75 14.32
N ALA A 31 -1.20 14.56 14.65
CA ALA A 31 -1.38 15.98 14.89
C ALA A 31 -1.95 16.70 13.66
N ARG A 32 -1.44 16.37 12.47
CA ARG A 32 -1.92 16.98 11.22
C ARG A 32 -3.34 16.55 10.87
N ARG A 33 -3.68 15.28 11.03
CA ARG A 33 -5.06 14.77 10.86
C ARG A 33 -6.02 15.49 11.80
N ASN A 34 -5.66 15.64 13.07
CA ASN A 34 -6.51 16.29 14.07
C ASN A 34 -6.75 17.77 13.74
N LEU A 35 -5.73 18.48 13.25
CA LEU A 35 -5.90 19.84 12.75
C LEU A 35 -6.87 19.90 11.56
N VAL A 36 -6.82 18.94 10.64
CA VAL A 36 -7.79 18.88 9.53
C VAL A 36 -9.20 18.61 10.04
N LEU A 37 -9.36 17.73 11.03
CA LEU A 37 -10.65 17.48 11.66
C LEU A 37 -11.22 18.75 12.31
N ASP A 38 -10.39 19.55 12.98
CA ASP A 38 -10.80 20.84 13.54
C ASP A 38 -11.28 21.82 12.46
N VAL A 39 -10.53 21.94 11.37
CA VAL A 39 -10.95 22.78 10.22
C VAL A 39 -12.28 22.28 9.63
N LEU A 40 -12.52 20.97 9.58
CA LEU A 40 -13.79 20.43 9.08
C LEU A 40 -14.98 20.79 9.98
N ALA A 41 -14.79 20.82 11.30
CA ALA A 41 -15.81 21.31 12.23
C ALA A 41 -16.05 22.83 12.07
N GLU A 42 -14.98 23.62 11.98
CA GLU A 42 -15.06 25.08 11.78
C GLU A 42 -15.79 25.45 10.49
N GLN A 43 -15.62 24.66 9.43
CA GLN A 43 -16.30 24.85 8.15
C GLN A 43 -17.71 24.22 8.10
N GLY A 44 -18.18 23.60 9.20
CA GLY A 44 -19.51 22.99 9.29
C GLY A 44 -19.68 21.71 8.46
N VAL A 45 -18.59 21.08 8.02
CA VAL A 45 -18.61 19.84 7.24
C VAL A 45 -18.89 18.62 8.13
N ALA A 46 -18.49 18.68 9.40
CA ALA A 46 -18.78 17.68 10.41
C ALA A 46 -19.16 18.36 11.74
N THR A 47 -19.94 17.68 12.56
CA THR A 47 -20.27 18.15 13.90
C THR A 47 -19.07 18.01 14.85
N GLN A 48 -19.03 18.82 15.91
CA GLN A 48 -17.99 18.71 16.93
C GLN A 48 -17.93 17.29 17.54
N GLN A 49 -19.10 16.68 17.76
CA GLN A 49 -19.20 15.32 18.30
C GLN A 49 -18.56 14.27 17.37
N GLU A 50 -18.77 14.38 16.06
CA GLU A 50 -18.13 13.49 15.08
C GLU A 50 -16.62 13.69 15.03
N VAL A 51 -16.15 14.94 15.11
CA VAL A 51 -14.73 15.28 15.14
C VAL A 51 -14.06 14.73 16.40
N ASP A 52 -14.68 14.89 17.57
CA ASP A 52 -14.14 14.38 18.83
C ASP A 52 -14.04 12.84 18.80
N ALA A 53 -15.07 12.18 18.28
CA ALA A 53 -15.06 10.73 18.09
C ALA A 53 -13.99 10.29 17.07
N ALA A 54 -13.81 11.04 15.99
CA ALA A 54 -12.79 10.75 14.96
C ALA A 54 -11.36 10.93 15.50
N LYS A 55 -11.12 11.93 16.35
CA LYS A 55 -9.81 12.18 16.97
C LYS A 55 -9.35 11.04 17.87
N GLN A 56 -10.28 10.34 18.52
CA GLN A 56 -9.99 9.18 19.37
C GLN A 56 -9.61 7.93 18.58
N ARG A 57 -9.86 7.88 17.27
CA ARG A 57 -9.51 6.72 16.46
C ARG A 57 -8.01 6.64 16.20
N PRO A 58 -7.42 5.43 16.17
CA PRO A 58 -6.04 5.24 15.73
C PRO A 58 -5.89 5.57 14.25
N LEU A 59 -4.66 5.79 13.78
CA LEU A 59 -4.37 6.09 12.36
C LEU A 59 -4.75 4.94 11.40
N GLY A 60 -4.86 3.70 11.91
CA GLY A 60 -5.34 2.55 11.14
C GLY A 60 -4.46 2.18 9.94
N VAL A 61 -3.18 2.54 9.95
CA VAL A 61 -2.24 2.23 8.85
C VAL A 61 -1.52 0.92 9.06
N THR A 62 -1.42 0.13 8.00
CA THR A 62 -0.62 -1.10 7.97
C THR A 62 0.87 -0.76 7.94
N ARG A 63 1.71 -1.57 8.62
CA ARG A 63 3.17 -1.41 8.62
C ARG A 63 3.78 -1.59 7.21
N GLN A 64 3.24 -2.50 6.41
CA GLN A 64 3.64 -2.72 5.02
C GLN A 64 2.54 -2.26 4.06
N GLY A 65 2.94 -1.65 2.93
CA GLY A 65 2.03 -1.42 1.79
C GLY A 65 1.75 -2.75 1.09
N SER A 66 0.57 -2.93 0.50
CA SER A 66 0.20 -4.19 -0.16
C SER A 66 1.12 -4.58 -1.32
N MET A 67 1.89 -3.64 -1.90
CA MET A 67 2.92 -3.94 -2.89
C MET A 67 4.18 -4.61 -2.30
N ALA A 68 4.41 -4.53 -0.99
CA ALA A 68 5.55 -5.19 -0.36
C ALA A 68 5.33 -6.70 -0.19
N ASP A 69 4.10 -7.17 -0.39
CA ASP A 69 3.73 -8.58 -0.37
C ASP A 69 3.47 -9.05 -1.81
N SER A 70 4.43 -8.78 -2.71
CA SER A 70 4.40 -9.45 -4.01
C SER A 70 4.65 -10.93 -3.75
N SER A 71 3.57 -11.71 -3.64
CA SER A 71 3.64 -13.14 -3.29
C SER A 71 4.52 -13.95 -4.25
N TYR A 72 4.90 -13.38 -5.41
CA TYR A 72 5.64 -14.07 -6.48
C TYR A 72 6.69 -13.14 -7.14
N PRO A 73 7.78 -12.77 -6.45
CA PRO A 73 8.74 -11.78 -6.95
C PRO A 73 9.46 -12.24 -8.23
N ALA A 74 9.82 -13.52 -8.32
CA ALA A 74 10.50 -14.09 -9.49
C ALA A 74 9.64 -14.03 -10.76
N PHE A 75 8.33 -14.29 -10.62
CA PHE A 75 7.40 -14.20 -11.74
C PHE A 75 7.19 -12.73 -12.16
N LEU A 76 7.03 -11.81 -11.22
CA LEU A 76 6.91 -10.39 -11.54
C LEU A 76 8.16 -9.85 -12.23
N ASP A 77 9.35 -10.31 -11.86
CA ASP A 77 10.59 -9.91 -12.55
C ASP A 77 10.65 -10.46 -13.97
N LEU A 78 10.14 -11.67 -14.22
CA LEU A 78 9.99 -12.20 -15.58
C LEU A 78 9.04 -11.33 -16.41
N VAL A 79 7.87 -11.00 -15.87
CA VAL A 79 6.88 -10.14 -16.54
C VAL A 79 7.48 -8.78 -16.85
N LYS A 80 8.16 -8.14 -15.90
CA LYS A 80 8.83 -6.84 -16.12
C LYS A 80 9.90 -6.91 -17.20
N ARG A 81 10.72 -7.97 -17.23
CA ARG A 81 11.73 -8.15 -18.29
C ARG A 81 11.08 -8.30 -19.66
N GLN A 82 10.00 -9.07 -19.76
CA GLN A 82 9.29 -9.27 -21.01
C GLN A 82 8.64 -7.97 -21.51
N LEU A 83 7.98 -7.23 -20.62
CA LEU A 83 7.37 -5.95 -20.98
C LEU A 83 8.39 -4.93 -21.49
N ARG A 84 9.61 -4.91 -20.94
CA ARG A 84 10.69 -4.02 -21.44
C ARG A 84 11.22 -4.38 -22.82
N GLN A 85 10.93 -5.58 -23.33
CA GLN A 85 11.30 -5.95 -24.71
C GLN A 85 10.32 -5.34 -25.72
N ASP A 86 9.05 -5.25 -25.33
CA ASP A 86 7.96 -4.89 -26.24
C ASP A 86 7.46 -3.44 -26.06
N TYR A 87 7.76 -2.82 -24.90
CA TYR A 87 7.32 -1.46 -24.53
C TYR A 87 8.49 -0.60 -24.12
N ARG A 88 8.38 0.71 -24.36
CA ARG A 88 9.33 1.70 -23.81
C ARG A 88 9.09 1.84 -22.32
N ASP A 89 10.16 2.10 -21.56
CA ASP A 89 10.05 2.25 -20.10
C ASP A 89 9.08 3.39 -19.69
N GLU A 90 8.95 4.43 -20.52
CA GLU A 90 8.03 5.56 -20.32
C GLU A 90 6.56 5.09 -20.32
N ASP A 91 6.18 4.30 -21.33
CA ASP A 91 4.81 3.75 -21.50
C ASP A 91 4.41 2.87 -20.30
N LEU A 92 5.39 2.15 -19.72
CA LEU A 92 5.19 1.29 -18.55
C LEU A 92 4.93 2.06 -17.25
N THR A 93 5.24 3.36 -17.21
CA THR A 93 5.15 4.18 -15.98
C THR A 93 4.07 5.25 -16.03
N GLU A 94 3.70 5.75 -17.21
CA GLU A 94 2.85 6.93 -17.36
C GLU A 94 1.39 6.59 -17.69
N GLU A 95 1.11 5.47 -18.35
CA GLU A 95 -0.22 5.21 -18.94
C GLU A 95 -1.19 4.39 -18.06
N GLY A 96 -0.79 3.98 -16.85
CA GLY A 96 -1.67 3.20 -15.97
C GLY A 96 -2.10 1.86 -16.56
N LEU A 97 -1.19 1.19 -17.27
CA LEU A 97 -1.43 -0.08 -17.94
C LEU A 97 -1.95 -1.17 -16.99
N ARG A 98 -2.91 -1.95 -17.48
CA ARG A 98 -3.40 -3.17 -16.80
C ARG A 98 -2.86 -4.39 -17.49
N ILE A 99 -1.93 -5.08 -16.83
CA ILE A 99 -1.24 -6.26 -17.37
C ILE A 99 -1.98 -7.52 -16.89
N PHE A 100 -2.53 -8.28 -17.83
CA PHE A 100 -3.12 -9.60 -17.58
C PHE A 100 -2.11 -10.66 -17.99
N THR A 101 -1.85 -11.61 -17.10
CA THR A 101 -0.88 -12.69 -17.34
C THR A 101 -1.55 -14.05 -17.18
N SER A 102 -0.93 -15.10 -17.71
CA SER A 102 -1.34 -16.48 -17.50
C SER A 102 -0.91 -17.03 -16.12
N PHE A 103 -0.74 -16.17 -15.13
CA PHE A 103 -0.23 -16.54 -13.82
C PHE A 103 -1.25 -17.38 -13.05
N ASP A 104 -0.81 -18.55 -12.55
CA ASP A 104 -1.59 -19.41 -11.66
C ASP A 104 -0.90 -19.46 -10.27
N PRO A 105 -1.47 -18.79 -9.25
CA PRO A 105 -0.93 -18.77 -7.90
C PRO A 105 -0.80 -20.16 -7.26
N ILE A 106 -1.74 -21.06 -7.55
CA ILE A 106 -1.81 -22.41 -6.95
C ILE A 106 -0.70 -23.27 -7.53
N LEU A 107 -0.48 -23.19 -8.85
CA LEU A 107 0.59 -23.92 -9.50
C LEU A 107 1.98 -23.43 -9.04
N GLN A 108 2.15 -22.11 -8.88
CA GLN A 108 3.39 -21.51 -8.41
C GLN A 108 3.75 -21.97 -6.99
N GLU A 109 2.79 -21.99 -6.06
CA GLU A 109 2.99 -22.46 -4.68
C GLU A 109 3.41 -23.94 -4.65
N LYS A 110 2.76 -24.79 -5.45
CA LYS A 110 3.11 -26.22 -5.57
C LYS A 110 4.53 -26.41 -6.11
N ALA A 111 4.90 -25.66 -7.14
CA ALA A 111 6.24 -25.73 -7.73
C ALA A 111 7.32 -25.31 -6.73
N GLU A 112 7.12 -24.18 -6.03
CA GLU A 112 8.06 -23.69 -5.01
C GLU A 112 8.22 -24.68 -3.86
N THR A 113 7.12 -25.26 -3.38
CA THR A 113 7.14 -26.29 -2.33
C THR A 113 7.97 -27.50 -2.78
N SER A 114 7.74 -28.01 -3.98
CA SER A 114 8.45 -29.16 -4.53
C SER A 114 9.97 -28.92 -4.66
N VAL A 115 10.36 -27.73 -5.13
CA VAL A 115 11.77 -27.33 -5.23
C VAL A 115 12.41 -27.24 -3.85
N ASN A 116 11.74 -26.57 -2.90
CA ASN A 116 12.25 -26.41 -1.53
C ASN A 116 12.41 -27.74 -0.80
N GLU A 117 11.46 -28.66 -0.94
CA GLU A 117 11.56 -30.00 -0.36
C GLU A 117 12.72 -30.81 -0.96
N THR A 118 12.89 -30.73 -2.27
CA THR A 118 13.98 -31.43 -2.98
C THR A 118 15.34 -30.89 -2.58
N LEU A 119 15.50 -29.56 -2.51
CA LEU A 119 16.74 -28.92 -2.05
C LEU A 119 17.07 -29.31 -0.62
N LYS A 120 16.11 -29.28 0.32
CA LYS A 120 16.31 -29.72 1.70
C LYS A 120 16.78 -31.17 1.79
N ARG A 121 16.22 -32.06 0.96
CA ARG A 121 16.61 -33.47 0.89
C ARG A 121 18.04 -33.66 0.40
N LEU A 122 18.45 -32.87 -0.59
CA LEU A 122 19.80 -32.93 -1.17
C LEU A 122 20.86 -32.28 -0.27
N SER A 123 20.52 -31.21 0.46
CA SER A 123 21.44 -30.51 1.37
C SER A 123 21.64 -31.21 2.72
N GLY A 124 20.75 -32.16 3.07
CA GLY A 124 20.88 -32.99 4.26
C GLY A 124 21.73 -34.26 4.07
N ARG A 125 22.32 -34.42 2.89
CA ARG A 125 23.35 -35.42 2.57
C ARG A 125 24.72 -34.77 2.59
#